data_AF-A0A9P1JTE9-F1
#
_entry.id   AF-A0A9P1JTE9-F1
#
_cell.length_a   1.000
_cell.length_b   1.000
_cell.length_c   1.000
_cell.angle_alpha   90.00
_cell.angle_beta   90.00
_cell.angle_gamma   90.00
#
_symmetry.space_group_name_H-M   'P 1'
#
loop_
_entity.id
_entity.type
_entity.pdbx_description
1 polymer ?
#
loop_
_entity_poly.entity_id
_entity_poly.type
_entity_poly.pdbx_seq_one_letter_code
_entity_poly.pdbx_strand_id
1 'polypeptide(L)'
;MSTPQLLRRREGGMEVWTTRLPDGSFLIEQRQDVGAALDRNKAMANAGDGYSADRSLKRQAFIPDIVAMKWLNEDGLNVYDPDHADAVWKRLHDPDWRYLLTAPGDIIASKKRAA
;
A
#
# COMPACT_ATOMS: atom_id res chain seq x y z
N MET A 1 -11.90 -30.32 -8.17
CA MET A 1 -11.29 -29.07 -7.66
C MET A 1 -12.25 -27.94 -7.96
N SER A 2 -12.52 -27.06 -7.00
CA SER A 2 -13.35 -25.88 -7.25
C SER A 2 -12.59 -24.89 -8.13
N THR A 3 -13.23 -24.37 -9.18
CA THR A 3 -12.60 -23.48 -10.15
C THR A 3 -12.82 -22.01 -9.76
N PRO A 4 -11.76 -21.20 -9.61
CA PRO A 4 -11.88 -19.77 -9.38
C PRO A 4 -12.58 -19.07 -10.55
N GLN A 5 -13.50 -18.17 -10.25
CA GLN A 5 -14.20 -17.33 -11.22
C GLN A 5 -13.89 -15.85 -10.93
N LEU A 6 -13.59 -15.08 -11.98
CA LEU A 6 -13.42 -13.65 -11.84
C LEU A 6 -14.80 -13.03 -11.55
N LEU A 7 -14.96 -12.46 -10.35
CA LEU A 7 -16.18 -11.79 -9.94
C LEU A 7 -16.22 -10.34 -10.43
N ARG A 8 -15.10 -9.63 -10.28
CA ARG A 8 -15.03 -8.20 -10.63
C ARG A 8 -13.59 -7.76 -10.88
N ARG A 9 -13.39 -6.91 -11.89
CA ARG A 9 -12.16 -6.11 -12.06
C ARG A 9 -12.48 -4.64 -11.77
N ARG A 10 -11.65 -3.97 -10.98
CA ARG A 10 -11.77 -2.54 -10.66
C ARG A 10 -10.78 -1.72 -11.49
N GLU A 11 -11.04 -0.42 -11.55
CA GLU A 11 -10.04 0.57 -11.99
C GLU A 11 -8.81 0.45 -11.07
N GLY A 12 -7.59 0.47 -11.63
CA GLY A 12 -6.35 0.20 -10.88
C GLY A 12 -5.87 -1.27 -10.90
N GLY A 13 -6.51 -2.15 -11.67
CA GLY A 13 -6.00 -3.52 -11.90
C GLY A 13 -6.29 -4.52 -10.78
N MET A 14 -7.07 -4.13 -9.77
CA MET A 14 -7.54 -5.04 -8.72
C MET A 14 -8.61 -5.99 -9.27
N GLU A 15 -8.41 -7.28 -9.03
CA GLU A 15 -9.32 -8.35 -9.37
C GLU A 15 -9.85 -9.03 -8.12
N VAL A 16 -11.16 -9.25 -8.08
CA VAL A 16 -11.84 -10.05 -7.06
C VAL A 16 -12.24 -11.36 -7.70
N TRP A 17 -11.75 -12.46 -7.14
CA TRP A 17 -12.03 -13.82 -7.56
C TRP A 17 -12.88 -14.53 -6.51
N THR A 18 -13.76 -15.42 -6.95
CA THR A 18 -14.60 -16.24 -6.08
C THR A 18 -14.44 -17.71 -6.41
N THR A 19 -14.33 -18.54 -5.38
CA THR A 19 -14.28 -20.00 -5.50
C THR A 19 -15.32 -20.61 -4.59
N ARG A 20 -16.29 -21.34 -5.14
CA ARG A 20 -17.28 -22.08 -4.34
C ARG A 20 -16.62 -23.32 -3.75
N LEU A 21 -16.58 -23.44 -2.44
CA LEU A 21 -15.95 -24.56 -1.74
C LEU A 21 -16.92 -25.76 -1.60
N PRO A 22 -16.41 -26.99 -1.36
CA PRO A 22 -17.25 -28.19 -1.25
C PRO A 22 -18.28 -28.16 -0.13
N ASP A 23 -18.01 -27.41 0.94
CA ASP A 23 -18.89 -27.20 2.10
C ASP A 23 -20.02 -26.19 1.82
N GLY A 24 -20.08 -25.63 0.61
CA GLY A 24 -21.07 -24.64 0.20
C GLY A 24 -20.69 -23.19 0.50
N SER A 25 -19.55 -22.95 1.17
CA SER A 25 -19.03 -21.59 1.39
C SER A 25 -18.35 -21.01 0.15
N PHE A 26 -17.99 -19.73 0.21
CA PHE A 26 -17.24 -19.05 -0.85
C PHE A 26 -15.91 -18.51 -0.31
N LEU A 27 -14.84 -18.81 -1.03
CA LEU A 27 -13.56 -18.14 -0.88
C LEU A 27 -13.55 -16.89 -1.77
N ILE A 28 -13.27 -15.73 -1.17
CA ILE A 28 -13.05 -14.47 -1.90
C ILE A 28 -11.56 -14.14 -1.88
N GLU A 29 -10.97 -14.04 -3.06
CA GLU A 29 -9.56 -13.67 -3.23
C GLU A 29 -9.46 -12.30 -3.91
N GLN A 30 -8.49 -11.50 -3.49
CA GLN A 30 -8.15 -10.23 -4.14
C GLN A 30 -6.75 -10.34 -4.73
N ARG A 31 -6.58 -9.93 -5.99
CA ARG A 31 -5.32 -10.02 -6.74
C ARG A 31 -5.06 -8.71 -7.46
N GLN A 32 -3.81 -8.27 -7.48
CA GLN A 32 -3.38 -7.10 -8.22
C GLN A 32 -1.94 -7.32 -8.69
N ASP A 33 -1.67 -7.08 -9.97
CA ASP A 33 -0.29 -6.96 -10.44
C ASP A 33 0.24 -5.58 -10.04
N VAL A 34 1.28 -5.57 -9.21
CA VAL A 34 1.89 -4.36 -8.66
C VAL A 34 3.29 -4.10 -9.21
N GLY A 35 3.81 -4.93 -10.12
CA GLY A 35 5.21 -4.86 -10.58
C GLY A 35 5.58 -3.46 -11.08
N ALA A 36 4.79 -2.93 -12.02
CA ALA A 36 5.00 -1.59 -12.57
C ALA A 36 4.89 -0.46 -11.53
N ALA A 37 4.04 -0.62 -10.53
CA ALA A 37 3.90 0.37 -9.45
C ALA A 37 5.15 0.36 -8.55
N LEU A 38 5.65 -0.83 -8.20
CA LEU A 38 6.85 -0.97 -7.36
C LEU A 38 8.11 -0.48 -8.09
N ASP A 39 8.24 -0.79 -9.38
CA ASP A 39 9.35 -0.30 -10.21
C ASP A 39 9.34 1.23 -10.29
N ARG A 40 8.15 1.82 -10.47
CA ARG A 40 7.98 3.28 -10.45
C ARG A 40 8.36 3.87 -9.09
N ASN A 41 7.95 3.25 -7.98
CA ASN A 41 8.29 3.73 -6.63
C ASN A 41 9.80 3.76 -6.43
N LYS A 42 10.47 2.67 -6.79
CA LYS A 42 11.93 2.56 -6.74
C LYS A 42 12.61 3.62 -7.62
N ALA A 43 12.11 3.85 -8.83
CA ALA A 43 12.65 4.91 -9.70
C ALA A 43 12.49 6.29 -9.06
N MET A 44 11.31 6.60 -8.52
CA MET A 44 11.02 7.89 -7.88
C MET A 44 11.89 8.12 -6.63
N ALA A 45 12.06 7.10 -5.79
CA ALA A 45 12.87 7.18 -4.58
C ALA A 45 14.34 7.56 -4.85
N ASN A 46 14.84 7.28 -6.05
CA ASN A 46 16.20 7.63 -6.48
C ASN A 46 16.28 8.92 -7.31
N ALA A 47 15.15 9.45 -7.80
CA ALA A 47 15.14 10.57 -8.73
C ALA A 47 15.15 11.95 -8.05
N GLY A 48 14.75 12.05 -6.78
CA GLY A 48 14.70 13.33 -6.07
C GLY A 48 14.24 13.23 -4.61
N ASP A 49 13.86 14.38 -4.05
CA ASP A 49 13.45 14.53 -2.64
C ASP A 49 11.93 14.34 -2.41
N GLY A 50 11.17 14.10 -3.48
CA GLY A 50 9.73 13.86 -3.45
C GLY A 50 8.87 15.12 -3.34
N TYR A 51 9.46 16.32 -3.30
CA TYR A 51 8.70 17.56 -3.22
C TYR A 51 8.09 17.96 -4.56
N SER A 52 6.93 18.63 -4.52
CA SER A 52 6.36 19.36 -5.65
C SER A 52 7.28 20.52 -6.07
N ALA A 53 7.07 21.07 -7.27
CA ALA A 53 7.90 22.15 -7.80
C ALA A 53 7.89 23.42 -6.91
N ASP A 54 6.75 23.72 -6.29
CA ASP A 54 6.56 24.80 -5.31
C ASP A 54 6.91 24.39 -3.87
N ARG A 55 7.31 23.12 -3.66
CA ARG A 55 7.65 22.50 -2.37
C ARG A 55 6.52 22.50 -1.33
N SER A 56 5.27 22.73 -1.73
CA SER A 56 4.11 22.73 -0.82
C SER A 56 3.69 21.32 -0.37
N LEU A 57 3.98 20.30 -1.18
CA LEU A 57 3.63 18.91 -0.92
C LEU A 57 4.84 18.00 -1.12
N LYS A 58 4.93 16.94 -0.30
CA LYS A 58 5.93 15.86 -0.45
C LYS A 58 5.22 14.54 -0.65
N ARG A 59 5.49 13.86 -1.77
CA ARG A 59 5.00 12.49 -1.99
C ARG A 59 5.94 11.51 -1.29
N GLN A 60 5.51 10.96 -0.16
CA GLN A 60 6.33 10.01 0.57
C GLN A 60 6.27 8.58 0.02
N ALA A 61 5.08 8.12 -0.34
CA ALA A 61 4.84 6.74 -0.72
C ALA A 61 3.72 6.62 -1.75
N PHE A 62 3.68 5.46 -2.41
CA PHE A 62 2.53 5.00 -3.16
C PHE A 62 2.24 3.56 -2.76
N ILE A 63 1.09 3.35 -2.14
CA ILE A 63 0.67 2.06 -1.58
C ILE A 63 -0.35 1.45 -2.54
N PRO A 64 -0.05 0.33 -3.21
CA PRO A 64 -1.04 -0.37 -4.02
C PRO A 64 -2.24 -0.84 -3.18
N ASP A 65 -3.42 -0.87 -3.79
CA ASP A 65 -4.67 -1.27 -3.12
C ASP A 65 -4.57 -2.65 -2.46
N ILE A 66 -3.87 -3.60 -3.07
CA ILE A 66 -3.71 -4.95 -2.49
C ILE A 66 -2.91 -4.92 -1.19
N VAL A 67 -1.94 -4.00 -1.09
CA VAL A 67 -1.12 -3.82 0.11
C VAL A 67 -1.92 -3.13 1.20
N ALA A 68 -2.66 -2.07 0.86
CA ALA A 68 -3.56 -1.40 1.79
C ALA A 68 -4.61 -2.37 2.35
N MET A 69 -5.17 -3.23 1.50
CA MET A 69 -6.12 -4.27 1.90
C MET A 69 -5.47 -5.32 2.81
N LYS A 70 -4.22 -5.72 2.53
CA LYS A 70 -3.47 -6.65 3.37
C LYS A 70 -3.26 -6.08 4.78
N TRP A 71 -2.80 -4.84 4.89
CA TRP A 71 -2.62 -4.19 6.20
C TRP A 71 -3.94 -4.01 6.96
N LEU A 72 -5.02 -3.69 6.26
CA LEU A 72 -6.34 -3.60 6.87
C LEU A 72 -6.81 -4.96 7.42
N ASN A 73 -6.67 -6.03 6.64
CA ASN A 73 -7.16 -7.35 7.01
C ASN A 73 -6.33 -8.03 8.10
N GLU A 74 -5.01 -7.85 8.08
CA GLU A 74 -4.09 -8.53 9.00
C GLU A 74 -3.83 -7.73 10.28
N ASP A 75 -3.69 -6.41 10.17
CA ASP A 75 -3.30 -5.53 11.28
C ASP A 75 -4.41 -4.58 11.74
N GLY A 76 -5.54 -4.51 11.02
CA GLY A 76 -6.57 -3.49 11.25
C GLY A 76 -6.14 -2.08 10.78
N LEU A 77 -5.05 -1.97 10.03
CA LEU A 77 -4.45 -0.68 9.66
C LEU A 77 -5.09 -0.09 8.40
N ASN A 78 -6.06 0.80 8.60
CA ASN A 78 -6.68 1.58 7.53
C ASN A 78 -5.81 2.77 7.07
N VAL A 79 -5.31 2.74 5.83
CA VAL A 79 -4.46 3.81 5.26
C VAL A 79 -5.20 5.12 4.95
N TYR A 80 -6.53 5.07 4.91
CA TYR A 80 -7.38 6.23 4.64
C TYR A 80 -7.89 6.91 5.91
N ASP A 81 -7.62 6.31 7.07
CA ASP A 81 -7.99 6.86 8.37
C ASP A 81 -6.89 7.82 8.88
N PRO A 82 -7.18 9.11 9.08
CA PRO A 82 -6.21 10.05 9.63
C PRO A 82 -5.65 9.63 11.00
N ASP A 83 -6.44 8.95 11.83
CA ASP A 83 -5.99 8.50 13.16
C ASP A 83 -4.94 7.39 13.08
N HIS A 84 -4.84 6.73 11.92
CA HIS A 84 -3.83 5.70 11.64
C HIS A 84 -2.56 6.23 10.97
N ALA A 85 -2.47 7.54 10.67
CA ALA A 85 -1.35 8.12 9.92
C ALA A 85 0.03 7.79 10.53
N ASP A 86 0.16 7.87 11.86
CA ASP A 86 1.40 7.53 12.57
C ASP A 86 1.77 6.04 12.45
N ALA A 87 0.77 5.15 12.47
CA ALA A 87 0.97 3.72 12.35
C ALA A 87 1.34 3.33 10.91
N VAL A 88 0.69 3.94 9.90
CA VAL A 88 1.04 3.82 8.48
C VAL A 88 2.47 4.28 8.25
N TRP A 89 2.86 5.42 8.81
CA TRP A 89 4.22 5.95 8.69
C TRP A 89 5.28 4.98 9.23
N LYS A 90 5.03 4.40 10.41
CA LYS A 90 5.92 3.38 11.00
C LYS A 90 5.99 2.13 10.11
N ARG A 91 4.85 1.66 9.62
CA ARG A 91 4.78 0.48 8.73
C ARG A 91 5.56 0.70 7.44
N LEU A 92 5.54 1.90 6.85
CA LEU A 92 6.33 2.23 5.66
C LEU A 92 7.86 2.19 5.88
N HIS A 93 8.33 2.31 7.12
CA HIS A 93 9.76 2.30 7.46
C HIS A 93 10.29 0.93 7.88
N ASP A 94 9.39 -0.03 8.08
CA ASP A 94 9.70 -1.45 8.26
C ASP A 94 10.40 -1.99 7.00
N PRO A 95 11.54 -2.70 7.13
CA PRO A 95 12.27 -3.28 6.00
C PRO A 95 11.39 -4.01 4.97
N ASP A 96 10.35 -4.69 5.43
CA ASP A 96 9.45 -5.48 4.59
C ASP A 96 8.53 -4.63 3.69
N TRP A 97 8.47 -3.32 3.92
CA TRP A 97 7.56 -2.40 3.22
C TRP A 97 8.25 -1.18 2.63
N ARG A 98 9.58 -1.03 2.80
CA ARG A 98 10.34 0.13 2.31
C ARG A 98 10.25 0.34 0.80
N TYR A 99 9.98 -0.69 0.02
CA TYR A 99 9.80 -0.59 -1.44
C TYR A 99 8.55 0.23 -1.84
N LEU A 100 7.67 0.58 -0.89
CA LEU A 100 6.52 1.45 -1.12
C LEU A 100 6.88 2.94 -1.07
N LEU A 101 8.04 3.28 -0.50
CA LEU A 101 8.51 4.65 -0.43
C LEU A 101 8.89 5.16 -1.83
N THR A 102 8.52 6.41 -2.12
CA THR A 102 8.80 7.10 -3.39
C THR A 102 9.78 8.25 -3.23
N ALA A 103 10.25 8.48 -2.01
CA ALA A 103 11.24 9.49 -1.65
C ALA A 103 12.10 8.91 -0.52
N PRO A 104 13.34 9.42 -0.32
CA PRO A 104 14.13 9.08 0.85
C PRO A 104 13.27 9.25 2.11
N GLY A 105 13.21 8.19 2.92
CA GLY A 105 12.54 8.26 4.21
C GLY A 105 13.24 9.33 5.04
N ASP A 106 12.47 10.28 5.57
CA ASP A 106 13.02 11.17 6.58
C ASP A 106 13.40 10.29 7.77
N ILE A 107 14.70 10.20 8.08
CA ILE A 107 15.16 9.53 9.30
C ILE A 107 14.35 10.15 10.43
N ILE A 108 13.57 9.33 11.12
CA ILE A 108 12.64 9.73 12.17
C ILE A 108 13.36 10.70 13.11
N ALA A 109 13.13 12.00 12.93
CA ALA A 109 13.39 12.99 13.97
C ALA A 109 12.29 12.73 14.99
N SER A 110 12.50 11.74 15.85
CA SER A 110 11.65 11.44 16.99
C SER A 110 11.44 12.73 17.75
N LYS A 111 10.24 13.32 17.65
CA LYS A 111 9.76 14.46 18.45
C LYS A 111 10.88 15.32 19.05
N LYS A 112 11.45 16.27 18.30
CA LYS A 112 11.75 17.56 18.93
C LYS A 112 10.43 18.32 18.97
N ARG A 113 9.61 17.99 19.97
CA ARG A 113 8.46 18.80 20.34
C ARG A 113 8.97 20.21 20.65
N ALA A 114 8.18 21.18 20.23
CA ALA A 114 8.24 22.59 20.57
C ALA A 114 8.97 22.89 21.88
N ALA A 115 9.98 23.76 21.78
CA ALA A 115 10.34 24.68 22.84
C ALA A 115 9.52 25.96 22.65
#